data_AF-A0A448IND6-F1
#
_entry.id   AF-A0A448IND6-F1
#
_cell.length_a   1.000
_cell.length_b   1.000
_cell.length_c   1.000
_cell.angle_alpha   90.00
_cell.angle_beta   90.00
_cell.angle_gamma   90.00
#
_symmetry.space_group_name_H-M   'P 1'
#
loop_
_entity.id
_entity.type
_entity.pdbx_description
1 polymer ?
#
loop_
_entity_poly.entity_id
_entity_poly.type
_entity_poly.pdbx_seq_one_letter_code
_entity_poly.pdbx_strand_id
1 'polypeptide(L)'
;MYGSNGVFGVTTQPRDGWATTFIPPGRYRVDQSPSMQPYQSPSGMWLRCSNFPCGGTFPGNIIATGAALRDAPTFVDILPTDVAVSLLNVTLTPA
;
A
#
# COMPACT_ATOMS: atom_id res chain seq x y z
N MET A 1 9.59 2.61 6.53
CA MET A 1 9.37 2.85 5.09
C MET A 1 8.96 1.51 4.49
N TYR A 2 7.87 1.46 3.73
CA TYR A 2 7.30 0.25 3.14
C TYR A 2 7.02 0.55 1.68
N GLY A 3 7.58 -0.16 0.70
CA GLY A 3 7.41 0.34 -0.66
C GLY A 3 8.01 -0.45 -1.79
N SER A 4 8.02 0.23 -2.94
CA SER A 4 8.28 -0.27 -4.29
C SER A 4 7.12 -1.09 -4.84
N ASN A 5 6.97 -2.35 -4.43
CA ASN A 5 5.87 -3.22 -4.81
C ASN A 5 5.72 -4.31 -3.75
N GLY A 6 4.49 -4.72 -3.43
CA GLY A 6 4.24 -5.87 -2.56
C GLY A 6 2.98 -5.76 -1.73
N VAL A 7 2.65 -6.86 -1.04
CA VAL A 7 1.52 -6.95 -0.11
C VAL A 7 2.07 -7.03 1.31
N PHE A 8 1.59 -6.14 2.16
CA PHE A 8 1.98 -5.99 3.55
C PHE A 8 0.79 -6.35 4.43
N GLY A 9 0.95 -7.29 5.36
CA GLY A 9 -0.09 -7.58 6.35
C GLY A 9 -0.17 -6.47 7.38
N VAL A 10 -1.35 -6.16 7.91
CA VAL A 10 -1.46 -5.14 8.96
C VAL A 10 -1.22 -5.80 10.32
N THR A 11 -0.35 -5.21 11.15
CA THR A 11 0.14 -5.86 12.38
C THR A 11 -0.97 -6.18 13.39
N THR A 12 -2.10 -5.47 13.37
CA THR A 12 -3.24 -5.68 14.26
C THR A 12 -4.22 -6.76 13.78
N GLN A 13 -4.07 -7.23 12.54
CA GLN A 13 -4.89 -8.29 11.95
C GLN A 13 -3.99 -9.32 11.25
N PRO A 14 -3.04 -9.95 11.95
CA PRO A 14 -2.11 -10.89 11.33
C PRO A 14 -2.88 -12.11 10.79
N ARG A 15 -2.58 -12.47 9.53
CA ARG A 15 -2.98 -13.76 8.96
C ARG A 15 -1.73 -14.54 8.61
N ASP A 16 -1.47 -15.58 9.39
CA ASP A 16 -0.31 -16.45 9.19
C ASP A 16 -0.30 -17.06 7.79
N GLY A 17 0.89 -17.12 7.19
CA GLY A 17 1.12 -17.71 5.87
C GLY A 17 0.77 -16.82 4.68
N TRP A 18 0.16 -15.63 4.88
CA TRP A 18 -0.23 -14.73 3.78
C TRP A 18 0.67 -13.52 3.60
N ALA A 19 1.35 -13.06 4.64
CA ALA A 19 2.28 -11.94 4.59
C ALA A 19 3.63 -12.29 5.18
N THR A 20 4.70 -11.93 4.49
CA THR A 20 6.10 -12.06 4.96
C THR A 20 6.62 -10.77 5.59
N THR A 21 5.84 -9.69 5.53
CA THR A 21 6.15 -8.39 6.12
C THR A 21 4.88 -7.71 6.58
N PHE A 22 4.98 -6.99 7.69
CA PHE A 22 3.85 -6.32 8.31
C PHE A 22 4.04 -4.80 8.42
N ILE A 23 2.93 -4.08 8.29
CA ILE A 23 2.84 -2.63 8.43
C ILE A 23 1.88 -2.30 9.60
N PRO A 24 2.29 -1.46 10.57
CA PRO A 24 1.38 -1.08 11.63
C PRO A 24 0.28 -0.13 11.12
N PRO A 25 -0.87 -0.08 11.80
CA PRO A 25 -1.87 0.96 11.55
C PRO A 25 -1.30 2.34 11.80
N GLY A 26 -1.77 3.32 11.05
CA GLY A 26 -1.33 4.70 11.16
C GLY A 26 -1.50 5.48 9.87
N ARG A 27 -1.13 6.76 9.93
CA ARG A 27 -1.11 7.64 8.75
C ARG A 27 0.25 7.54 8.07
N TYR A 28 0.22 7.33 6.77
CA TYR A 28 1.39 7.24 5.93
C TYR A 28 1.33 8.27 4.82
N ARG A 29 2.45 8.94 4.59
CA ARG A 29 2.70 9.66 3.36
C ARG A 29 2.91 8.65 2.23
N VAL A 30 2.29 8.92 1.09
CA VAL A 30 2.39 8.09 -0.11
C VAL A 30 3.25 8.86 -1.12
N ASP A 31 4.41 8.32 -1.44
CA ASP A 31 5.30 8.87 -2.46
C ASP A 31 5.41 7.88 -3.63
N GLN A 32 5.50 8.40 -4.86
CA GLN A 32 5.72 7.56 -6.03
C GLN A 32 7.10 6.92 -5.95
N SER A 33 7.21 5.64 -6.33
CA SER A 33 8.51 4.96 -6.38
C SER A 33 9.49 5.69 -7.32
N PRO A 34 10.79 5.73 -6.98
CA PRO A 34 11.80 6.39 -7.80
C PRO A 34 11.76 5.94 -9.26
N SER A 35 12.01 6.89 -10.17
CA SER A 35 12.12 6.64 -11.62
C SER A 35 13.54 6.91 -12.09
N MET A 36 14.00 6.15 -13.09
CA MET A 36 15.29 6.38 -13.75
C MET A 36 15.08 7.12 -15.06
N GLN A 37 15.61 8.34 -15.16
CA GLN A 37 15.50 9.15 -16.38
C GLN A 37 16.17 8.44 -17.58
N PRO A 38 15.56 8.44 -18.78
CA PRO A 38 14.34 9.16 -19.19
C PRO A 38 13.01 8.44 -18.87
N TYR A 39 13.04 7.25 -18.30
CA TYR A 39 11.86 6.44 -18.01
C TYR A 39 11.13 6.96 -16.77
N GLN A 40 9.87 7.32 -16.96
CA GLN A 40 8.98 7.64 -15.85
C GLN A 40 8.29 6.35 -15.38
N SER A 41 8.35 6.10 -14.08
CA SER A 41 7.56 5.04 -13.47
C SER A 41 6.08 5.34 -13.69
N PRO A 42 5.23 4.32 -13.92
CA PRO A 42 3.79 4.52 -13.95
C PRO A 42 3.30 5.22 -12.68
N SER A 43 2.14 5.87 -12.76
CA SER A 43 1.48 6.39 -11.57
C SER A 43 1.33 5.25 -10.55
N GLY A 44 1.86 5.48 -9.36
CA GLY A 44 1.79 4.51 -8.29
C GLY A 44 0.40 4.50 -7.66
N MET A 45 -0.02 3.36 -7.15
CA MET A 45 -1.26 3.22 -6.39
C MET A 45 -1.09 2.31 -5.18
N TRP A 46 -1.97 2.45 -4.22
CA TRP A 46 -2.11 1.57 -3.07
C TRP A 46 -3.52 1.03 -2.98
N LEU A 47 -3.66 -0.15 -2.36
CA LEU A 47 -4.92 -0.81 -2.05
C LEU A 47 -4.92 -1.14 -0.56
N ARG A 48 -6.01 -0.83 0.14
CA ARG A 48 -6.31 -1.37 1.46
C ARG A 48 -7.31 -2.50 1.31
N CYS A 49 -7.09 -3.59 2.03
CA CYS A 49 -7.91 -4.78 1.92
C CYS A 49 -8.43 -5.25 3.29
N SER A 50 -9.68 -5.73 3.29
CA SER A 50 -10.32 -6.37 4.44
C SER A 50 -9.92 -7.83 4.62
N ASN A 51 -9.28 -8.44 3.62
CA ASN A 51 -8.80 -9.82 3.70
C ASN A 51 -7.71 -10.11 2.65
N PHE A 52 -7.10 -11.30 2.75
CA PHE A 52 -6.28 -11.89 1.70
C PHE A 52 -7.13 -12.75 0.74
N PRO A 53 -6.73 -12.86 -0.55
CA PRO A 53 -5.62 -12.16 -1.19
C PRO A 53 -5.92 -10.66 -1.38
N CYS A 54 -4.90 -9.82 -1.21
CA CYS A 54 -5.01 -8.37 -1.37
C CYS A 54 -4.34 -7.93 -2.67
N GLY A 55 -5.13 -7.73 -3.72
CA GLY A 55 -4.65 -7.33 -5.03
C GLY A 55 -5.80 -7.07 -6.01
N GLY A 56 -5.50 -6.41 -7.13
CA GLY A 56 -6.49 -5.99 -8.12
C GLY A 56 -7.30 -7.14 -8.75
N THR A 57 -6.80 -8.36 -8.70
CA THR A 57 -7.51 -9.57 -9.15
C THR A 57 -8.58 -10.08 -8.17
N PHE A 58 -8.60 -9.56 -6.93
CA PHE A 58 -9.56 -9.92 -5.88
C PHE A 58 -10.30 -8.69 -5.36
N PRO A 59 -11.13 -8.02 -6.20
CA PRO A 59 -11.76 -6.76 -5.84
C PRO A 59 -12.71 -6.87 -4.64
N GLY A 60 -13.29 -8.05 -4.37
CA GLY A 60 -14.15 -8.27 -3.20
C GLY A 60 -13.47 -8.11 -1.84
N ASN A 61 -12.13 -8.14 -1.80
CA ASN A 61 -11.36 -7.90 -0.58
C ASN A 61 -10.87 -6.44 -0.48
N ILE A 62 -11.01 -5.63 -1.52
CA ILE A 62 -10.51 -4.25 -1.56
C ILE A 62 -11.55 -3.33 -0.93
N ILE A 63 -11.13 -2.54 0.06
CA ILE A 63 -12.00 -1.60 0.78
C ILE A 63 -11.67 -0.14 0.49
N ALA A 64 -10.44 0.14 0.06
CA ALA A 64 -10.05 1.48 -0.38
C ALA A 64 -8.86 1.40 -1.35
N THR A 65 -8.75 2.38 -2.23
CA THR A 65 -7.61 2.55 -3.13
C THR A 65 -7.23 4.02 -3.22
N GLY A 66 -6.01 4.30 -3.65
CA GLY A 66 -5.59 5.67 -3.92
C GLY A 66 -4.31 5.70 -4.74
N ALA A 67 -4.04 6.86 -5.35
CA ALA A 67 -2.85 7.08 -6.16
C ALA A 67 -1.80 7.89 -5.39
N ALA A 68 -0.52 7.69 -5.75
CA ALA A 68 0.52 8.67 -5.47
C ALA A 68 0.41 9.79 -6.51
N LEU A 69 0.18 11.02 -6.06
CA LEU A 69 0.27 12.19 -6.94
C LEU A 69 1.72 12.70 -6.91
N ARG A 70 2.23 13.06 -8.08
CA ARG A 70 3.61 13.52 -8.22
C ARG A 70 3.81 14.94 -7.69
N ASP A 71 2.82 15.79 -7.98
CA ASP A 71 2.93 17.23 -7.74
C ASP A 71 2.21 17.66 -6.45
N ALA A 72 1.65 16.70 -5.70
CA ALA A 72 0.95 16.96 -4.44
C ALA A 72 1.19 15.83 -3.43
N PRO A 73 1.38 16.15 -2.13
CA PRO A 73 1.48 15.14 -1.11
C PRO A 73 0.16 14.37 -0.97
N THR A 74 0.21 13.05 -1.12
CA THR A 74 -0.93 12.18 -0.80
C THR A 74 -0.66 11.37 0.46
N PHE A 75 -1.74 10.96 1.11
CA PHE A 75 -1.69 10.22 2.37
C PHE A 75 -2.66 9.06 2.32
N VAL A 76 -2.35 8.03 3.11
CA VAL A 76 -3.25 6.92 3.39
C VAL A 76 -3.30 6.69 4.89
N ASP A 77 -4.51 6.51 5.41
CA ASP A 77 -4.73 6.05 6.77
C ASP A 77 -4.95 4.53 6.72
N ILE A 78 -4.02 3.78 7.30
CA ILE A 78 -4.15 2.33 7.50
C ILE A 78 -4.87 2.14 8.83
N LEU A 79 -6.06 1.55 8.78
CA LEU A 79 -6.88 1.35 9.97
C LEU A 79 -6.50 0.05 10.69
N PRO A 80 -6.71 -0.03 12.01
CA PRO A 80 -6.48 -1.27 12.77
C PRO A 80 -7.34 -2.45 12.32
N THR A 81 -8.43 -2.18 11.59
CA THR A 81 -9.35 -3.17 11.01
C THR A 81 -8.91 -3.70 9.65
N ASP A 82 -7.93 -3.06 9.02
CA ASP A 82 -7.40 -3.53 7.75
C ASP A 82 -6.62 -4.82 7.98
N VAL A 83 -6.69 -5.74 7.01
CA VAL A 83 -5.92 -6.99 7.06
C VAL A 83 -4.63 -6.86 6.26
N ALA A 84 -4.66 -6.14 5.14
CA ALA A 84 -3.51 -6.01 4.26
C ALA A 84 -3.53 -4.69 3.48
N VAL A 85 -2.33 -4.29 3.05
CA VAL A 85 -2.11 -3.17 2.14
C VAL A 85 -1.25 -3.64 0.97
N SER A 86 -1.74 -3.44 -0.25
CA SER A 86 -0.99 -3.72 -1.48
C SER A 86 -0.44 -2.42 -2.03
N LEU A 87 0.87 -2.38 -2.29
CA LEU A 87 1.58 -1.24 -2.85
C LEU A 87 1.99 -1.57 -4.28
N LEU A 88 1.65 -0.69 -5.21
CA LEU A 88 2.01 -0.79 -6.62
C LEU A 88 2.76 0.50 -7.02
N ASN A 89 4.07 0.41 -7.20
CA ASN A 89 4.93 1.54 -7.55
C ASN A 89 4.81 2.76 -6.61
N VAL A 90 4.55 2.51 -5.32
CA VAL A 90 4.53 3.54 -4.28
C VAL A 90 5.39 3.13 -3.10
N THR A 91 5.79 4.14 -2.33
CA THR A 91 6.40 3.98 -1.02
C THR A 91 5.57 4.70 0.03
N LEU A 92 5.30 4.01 1.14
CA LEU A 92 4.72 4.52 2.36
C LEU A 92 5.80 4.89 3.37
N THR A 93 5.74 6.12 3.85
CA THR A 93 6.57 6.61 4.94
C THR A 93 5.65 7.07 6.08
N PRO A 94 5.89 6.68 7.35
CA PRO A 94 5.12 7.21 8.48
C PRO A 94 5.08 8.74 8.42
N ALA A 95 3.88 9.32 8.54
CA ALA A 95 3.66 10.77 8.46
C ALA A 95 3.92 11.47 9.80
#